data_AF-A0A8C1T8A6-F1
#
_entry.id   AF-A0A8C1T8A6-F1
#
_cell.length_a   1.000
_cell.length_b   1.000
_cell.length_c   1.000
_cell.angle_alpha   90.00
_cell.angle_beta   90.00
_cell.angle_gamma   90.00
#
_symmetry.space_group_name_H-M   'P 1'
#
loop_
_entity.id
_entity.type
_entity.pdbx_description
1 polymer ?
#
loop_
_entity_poly.entity_id
_entity_poly.type
_entity_poly.pdbx_seq_one_letter_code
_entity_poly.pdbx_strand_id
1 'polypeptide(L)'
;MPAPLGTAFRLILLLLQLLTFGKKVSLCFPKTVNFSGTDISTSALDNGLNCIREELFMEMADVMVKVGWKDAGCEFVCIDDCWPSHKRDTQGRLQTDPKRFPSGIKKLADYVHAKGLKLGIYADIGTSTCAGYPGSLGYYDIDAKTFADWGVDLLKFYRRFMPDWHQLGEGRSICKSQQYTDRF
;
A
#
# COMPACT_ATOMS: atom_id res chain seq x y z
N MET A 1 -20.24 -51.71 -2.84
CA MET A 1 -19.37 -50.65 -3.41
C MET A 1 -20.21 -49.40 -3.57
N PRO A 2 -19.95 -48.28 -2.87
CA PRO A 2 -20.61 -47.02 -3.19
C PRO A 2 -19.75 -46.16 -4.14
N ALA A 3 -20.44 -45.45 -5.03
CA ALA A 3 -19.91 -44.58 -6.08
C ALA A 3 -19.11 -43.36 -5.54
N PRO A 4 -18.22 -42.75 -6.34
CA PRO A 4 -17.38 -41.64 -5.87
C PRO A 4 -18.24 -40.39 -5.68
N LEU A 5 -18.36 -39.95 -4.42
CA LEU A 5 -18.95 -38.66 -4.06
C LEU A 5 -18.10 -37.55 -4.68
N GLY A 6 -18.66 -36.91 -5.70
CA GLY A 6 -18.02 -35.85 -6.48
C GLY A 6 -17.64 -34.65 -5.62
N THR A 7 -16.68 -33.87 -6.15
CA THR A 7 -15.99 -32.71 -5.58
C THR A 7 -16.90 -31.69 -4.86
N ALA A 8 -18.19 -31.64 -5.20
CA ALA A 8 -19.22 -30.84 -4.53
C ALA A 8 -19.44 -31.23 -3.05
N PHE A 9 -19.27 -32.50 -2.68
CA PHE A 9 -19.46 -32.96 -1.30
C PHE A 9 -18.29 -32.55 -0.38
N ARG A 10 -17.09 -32.36 -0.95
CA ARG A 10 -15.92 -31.84 -0.21
C ARG A 10 -16.05 -30.33 0.06
N LEU A 11 -16.65 -29.57 -0.85
CA LEU A 11 -16.92 -28.14 -0.65
C LEU A 11 -18.00 -27.89 0.41
N ILE A 12 -19.04 -28.73 0.45
CA ILE A 12 -20.10 -28.63 1.46
C ILE A 12 -19.58 -29.00 2.86
N LEU A 13 -18.71 -30.01 2.99
CA LEU A 13 -18.04 -30.32 4.27
C LEU A 13 -17.07 -29.22 4.72
N LEU A 14 -16.34 -28.57 3.81
CA LEU A 14 -15.45 -27.44 4.12
C LEU A 14 -16.24 -26.21 4.60
N LEU A 15 -17.39 -25.94 4.00
CA LEU A 15 -18.28 -24.85 4.42
C LEU A 15 -18.95 -25.14 5.77
N LEU A 16 -19.30 -26.39 6.07
CA LEU A 16 -19.83 -26.80 7.38
C LEU A 16 -18.78 -26.82 8.50
N GLN A 17 -17.50 -27.08 8.17
CA GLN A 17 -16.40 -26.95 9.14
C GLN A 17 -16.06 -25.49 9.47
N LEU A 18 -16.31 -24.55 8.55
CA LEU A 18 -16.18 -23.11 8.80
C LEU A 18 -17.32 -22.53 9.65
N LEU A 19 -18.50 -23.18 9.64
CA LEU A 19 -19.66 -22.75 10.43
C LEU A 19 -19.70 -23.35 11.85
N THR A 20 -18.89 -24.36 12.15
CA THR A 20 -18.90 -25.06 13.46
C THR A 20 -17.79 -24.64 14.41
N PHE A 21 -16.79 -23.90 13.96
CA PHE A 21 -15.87 -23.20 14.85
C PHE A 21 -16.41 -21.81 15.14
N GLY A 22 -17.08 -21.64 16.28
CA GLY A 22 -17.53 -20.38 16.86
C GLY A 22 -16.41 -19.41 17.24
N LYS A 23 -15.44 -19.19 16.34
CA LYS A 23 -14.57 -18.01 16.38
C LYS A 23 -15.34 -16.91 15.66
N LYS A 24 -15.66 -15.83 16.39
CA LYS A 24 -15.96 -14.54 15.78
C LYS A 24 -14.79 -14.19 14.87
N VAL A 25 -14.86 -14.55 13.59
CA VAL A 25 -14.05 -13.90 12.57
C VAL A 25 -14.71 -12.55 12.39
N SER A 26 -14.22 -11.57 13.16
CA SER A 26 -14.46 -10.18 12.85
C SER A 26 -13.84 -9.97 11.48
N LEU A 27 -14.67 -10.01 10.44
CA LEU A 27 -14.34 -9.40 9.15
C LEU A 27 -13.85 -7.99 9.49
N CYS A 28 -12.57 -7.73 9.23
CA CYS A 28 -12.06 -6.38 9.24
C CYS A 28 -12.77 -5.67 8.07
N PHE A 29 -13.91 -5.05 8.38
CA PHE A 29 -14.31 -3.82 7.74
C PHE A 29 -13.56 -2.71 8.47
N PRO A 30 -12.50 -2.13 7.90
CA PRO A 30 -12.10 -0.81 8.33
C PRO A 30 -13.23 0.13 7.91
N LYS A 31 -13.82 0.80 8.90
CA LYS A 31 -14.57 2.02 8.60
C LYS A 31 -13.58 2.92 7.88
N THR A 32 -13.78 3.10 6.57
CA THR A 32 -12.93 3.78 5.57
C THR A 32 -11.81 2.96 4.90
N VAL A 33 -12.10 1.76 4.38
CA VAL A 33 -11.42 1.28 3.16
C VAL A 33 -12.14 1.86 1.96
N ASN A 34 -11.50 2.80 1.26
CA ASN A 34 -11.93 3.12 -0.09
C ASN A 34 -11.43 2.00 -1.01
N PHE A 35 -12.35 1.09 -1.35
CA PHE A 35 -12.15 0.11 -2.40
C PHE A 35 -12.15 0.82 -3.76
N SER A 36 -10.96 0.98 -4.34
CA SER A 36 -10.80 1.00 -5.79
C SER A 36 -9.62 0.08 -6.11
N GLY A 37 -9.93 -1.13 -6.57
CA GLY A 37 -8.94 -2.15 -6.93
C GLY A 37 -8.61 -3.15 -5.83
N THR A 38 -8.00 -4.26 -6.24
CA THR A 38 -7.56 -5.43 -5.45
C THR A 38 -6.44 -5.14 -4.45
N ASP A 39 -6.29 -3.90 -3.99
CA ASP A 39 -5.08 -3.44 -3.31
C ASP A 39 -5.34 -3.18 -1.82
N ILE A 40 -4.38 -3.54 -0.97
CA ILE A 40 -4.49 -3.33 0.48
C ILE A 40 -3.53 -2.22 0.89
N SER A 41 -4.11 -1.08 1.30
CA SER A 41 -3.37 0.08 1.78
C SER A 41 -3.72 0.39 3.23
N THR A 42 -2.73 0.75 4.04
CA THR A 42 -2.96 1.34 5.37
C THR A 42 -3.26 2.83 5.21
N SER A 43 -4.32 3.40 5.77
CA SER A 43 -4.43 4.86 5.84
C SER A 43 -3.55 5.39 6.98
N ALA A 44 -2.76 6.44 6.75
CA ALA A 44 -1.86 7.03 7.74
C ALA A 44 -2.57 7.82 8.87
N LEU A 45 -3.87 7.62 9.08
CA LEU A 45 -4.70 8.49 9.91
C LEU A 45 -5.68 7.67 10.76
N ASP A 46 -5.22 7.18 11.91
CA ASP A 46 -6.10 6.94 13.04
C ASP A 46 -5.60 7.77 14.24
N ASN A 47 -6.38 8.80 14.60
CA ASN A 47 -6.26 9.60 15.83
C ASN A 47 -4.93 10.31 16.14
N GLY A 48 -4.14 10.66 15.12
CA GLY A 48 -3.21 11.80 15.20
C GLY A 48 -1.90 11.62 15.99
N LEU A 49 -1.47 10.40 16.32
CA LEU A 49 -0.23 10.21 17.11
C LEU A 49 0.74 9.10 16.64
N ASN A 50 0.33 8.19 15.75
CA ASN A 50 1.21 7.08 15.34
C ASN A 50 1.36 6.99 13.82
N CYS A 51 2.54 7.38 13.31
CA CYS A 51 2.91 7.14 11.91
C CYS A 51 3.22 5.66 11.67
N ILE A 52 3.03 5.21 10.44
CA ILE A 52 3.31 3.85 9.96
C ILE A 52 4.80 3.47 10.09
N ARG A 53 5.07 2.15 10.20
CA ARG A 53 6.40 1.54 10.37
C ARG A 53 6.54 0.27 9.52
N GLU A 54 7.79 -0.11 9.25
CA GLU A 54 8.17 -1.25 8.41
C GLU A 54 7.55 -2.56 8.86
N GLU A 55 7.54 -2.84 10.17
CA GLU A 55 7.06 -4.13 10.70
C GLU A 55 5.59 -4.39 10.34
N LEU A 56 4.77 -3.33 10.29
CA LEU A 56 3.36 -3.43 9.91
C LEU A 56 3.19 -3.98 8.49
N PHE A 57 4.02 -3.54 7.55
CA PHE A 57 3.92 -3.97 6.15
C PHE A 57 4.46 -5.39 5.97
N MET A 58 5.48 -5.78 6.75
CA MET A 58 5.96 -7.16 6.78
C MET A 58 4.87 -8.11 7.31
N GLU A 59 4.24 -7.75 8.44
CA GLU A 59 3.13 -8.52 9.02
C GLU A 59 1.93 -8.60 8.07
N MET A 60 1.59 -7.51 7.39
CA MET A 60 0.51 -7.49 6.42
C MET A 60 0.79 -8.44 5.24
N ALA A 61 2.02 -8.44 4.73
CA ALA A 61 2.44 -9.34 3.66
C ALA A 61 2.40 -10.81 4.10
N ASP A 62 2.82 -11.11 5.34
CA ASP A 62 2.69 -12.45 5.93
C ASP A 62 1.23 -12.91 6.02
N VAL A 63 0.36 -12.04 6.55
CA VAL A 63 -1.07 -12.34 6.69
C VAL A 63 -1.70 -12.57 5.32
N MET A 64 -1.46 -11.69 4.34
CA MET A 64 -2.01 -11.79 2.99
C MET A 64 -1.72 -13.15 2.33
N VAL A 65 -0.49 -13.65 2.47
CA VAL A 65 -0.14 -15.00 1.97
C VAL A 65 -0.81 -16.08 2.82
N LYS A 66 -0.72 -15.99 4.15
CA LYS A 66 -1.24 -17.01 5.06
C LYS A 66 -2.75 -17.25 4.90
N VAL A 67 -3.52 -16.20 4.64
CA VAL A 67 -4.99 -16.27 4.52
C VAL A 67 -5.48 -16.43 3.09
N GLY A 68 -4.57 -16.53 2.11
CA GLY A 68 -4.90 -16.75 0.70
C GLY A 68 -5.45 -15.52 -0.03
N TRP A 69 -5.19 -14.30 0.47
CA TRP A 69 -5.63 -13.07 -0.20
C TRP A 69 -4.86 -12.82 -1.50
N LYS A 70 -3.59 -13.22 -1.55
CA LYS A 70 -2.82 -13.25 -2.79
C LYS A 70 -3.52 -14.08 -3.86
N ASP A 71 -3.96 -15.28 -3.52
CA ASP A 71 -4.64 -16.20 -4.45
C ASP A 71 -6.04 -15.69 -4.86
N ALA A 72 -6.63 -14.82 -4.04
CA ALA A 72 -7.86 -14.09 -4.35
C ALA A 72 -7.64 -12.85 -5.24
N GLY A 73 -6.39 -12.58 -5.66
CA GLY A 73 -6.03 -11.45 -6.53
C GLY A 73 -5.54 -10.21 -5.80
N CYS A 74 -5.45 -10.22 -4.47
CA CYS A 74 -4.89 -9.10 -3.70
C CYS A 74 -3.35 -9.18 -3.67
N GLU A 75 -2.72 -8.55 -4.66
CA GLU A 75 -1.27 -8.67 -4.87
C GLU A 75 -0.45 -7.52 -4.28
N PHE A 76 -1.07 -6.38 -3.99
CA PHE A 76 -0.34 -5.17 -3.58
C PHE A 76 -0.42 -4.89 -2.08
N VAL A 77 0.75 -4.62 -1.50
CA VAL A 77 0.96 -4.04 -0.18
C VAL A 77 1.32 -2.57 -0.37
N CYS A 78 0.42 -1.66 -0.03
CA CYS A 78 0.59 -0.23 -0.32
C CYS A 78 0.90 0.60 0.93
N ILE A 79 2.06 1.26 0.90
CA ILE A 79 2.48 2.25 1.90
C ILE A 79 1.82 3.59 1.60
N ASP A 80 1.12 4.14 2.58
CA ASP A 80 0.47 5.46 2.49
C ASP A 80 1.36 6.55 3.10
N ASP A 81 0.80 7.73 3.31
CA ASP A 81 1.55 8.90 3.78
C ASP A 81 2.24 8.66 5.13
N CYS A 82 3.04 9.63 5.53
CA CYS A 82 3.94 9.59 6.66
C CYS A 82 5.20 8.75 6.45
N TRP A 83 5.38 7.87 5.47
CA TRP A 83 6.62 7.06 5.38
C TRP A 83 7.97 7.82 5.27
N PRO A 84 8.08 8.97 4.59
CA PRO A 84 9.40 9.56 4.34
C PRO A 84 9.93 10.29 5.58
N SER A 85 11.22 10.58 5.57
CA SER A 85 11.84 11.56 6.44
C SER A 85 11.43 12.97 6.02
N HIS A 86 11.45 13.92 6.95
CA HIS A 86 11.25 15.34 6.63
C HIS A 86 12.38 15.95 5.79
N LYS A 87 13.51 15.25 5.66
CA LYS A 87 14.68 15.73 4.91
C LYS A 87 14.99 14.80 3.75
N ARG A 88 15.23 15.41 2.58
CA ARG A 88 15.89 14.78 1.44
C ARG A 88 17.39 14.66 1.71
N ASP A 89 18.08 13.79 0.97
CA ASP A 89 19.55 13.74 1.03
C ASP A 89 20.21 14.90 0.28
N THR A 90 21.54 14.92 0.25
CA THR A 90 22.34 15.96 -0.43
C THR A 90 22.17 15.97 -1.95
N GLN A 91 21.65 14.88 -2.54
CA GLN A 91 21.34 14.76 -3.96
C GLN A 91 19.86 15.09 -4.25
N GLY A 92 19.09 15.48 -3.23
CA GLY A 92 17.67 15.81 -3.36
C GLY A 92 16.76 14.59 -3.39
N ARG A 93 17.24 13.38 -3.09
CA ARG A 93 16.40 12.17 -3.07
C ARG A 93 15.58 12.09 -1.79
N LEU A 94 14.35 11.59 -1.91
CA LEU A 94 13.56 11.19 -0.75
C LEU A 94 14.32 10.17 0.11
N GLN A 95 14.22 10.34 1.43
CA GLN A 95 14.79 9.42 2.41
C GLN A 95 13.66 8.80 3.22
N THR A 96 13.82 7.56 3.66
CA THR A 96 12.93 6.96 4.64
C THR A 96 13.18 7.52 6.02
N ASP A 97 12.15 7.53 6.87
CA ASP A 97 12.35 7.79 8.29
C ASP A 97 13.11 6.58 8.92
N PRO A 98 14.33 6.77 9.43
CA PRO A 98 15.17 5.64 9.89
C PRO A 98 14.65 5.01 11.18
N LYS A 99 13.77 5.67 11.94
CA LYS A 99 13.15 5.08 13.14
C LYS A 99 11.98 4.17 12.78
N ARG A 100 11.32 4.46 11.65
CA ARG A 100 10.10 3.77 11.23
C ARG A 100 10.35 2.74 10.15
N PHE A 101 11.36 2.98 9.32
CA PHE A 101 11.84 2.07 8.29
C PHE A 101 13.35 1.88 8.46
N PRO A 102 13.81 1.23 9.55
CA PRO A 102 15.23 1.06 9.84
C PRO A 102 15.99 0.32 8.73
N SER A 103 15.32 -0.53 7.96
CA SER A 103 15.93 -1.25 6.83
C SER A 103 15.77 -0.52 5.49
N GLY A 104 14.93 0.52 5.44
CA GLY A 104 14.57 1.27 4.24
C GLY A 104 13.56 0.55 3.32
N ILE A 105 13.00 1.28 2.35
CA ILE A 105 11.96 0.74 1.44
C ILE A 105 12.50 -0.42 0.61
N LYS A 106 13.75 -0.36 0.15
CA LYS A 106 14.29 -1.42 -0.70
C LYS A 106 14.22 -2.80 -0.05
N LYS A 107 14.64 -2.91 1.21
CA LYS A 107 14.59 -4.20 1.93
C LYS A 107 13.17 -4.65 2.20
N LEU A 108 12.26 -3.70 2.45
CA LEU A 108 10.83 -4.00 2.55
C LEU A 108 10.25 -4.51 1.22
N ALA A 109 10.62 -3.90 0.09
CA ALA A 109 10.22 -4.36 -1.24
C ALA A 109 10.74 -5.77 -1.51
N ASP A 110 12.05 -6.01 -1.30
CA ASP A 110 12.67 -7.33 -1.44
C ASP A 110 11.91 -8.39 -0.59
N TYR A 111 11.50 -8.04 0.63
CA TYR A 111 10.73 -8.92 1.52
C TYR A 111 9.31 -9.20 1.01
N VAL A 112 8.60 -8.18 0.52
CA VAL A 112 7.25 -8.32 -0.06
C VAL A 112 7.30 -9.14 -1.35
N HIS A 113 8.29 -8.89 -2.20
CA HIS A 113 8.53 -9.65 -3.44
C HIS A 113 8.87 -11.12 -3.17
N ALA A 114 9.62 -11.43 -2.11
CA ALA A 114 9.91 -12.81 -1.72
C ALA A 114 8.65 -13.62 -1.35
N LYS A 115 7.54 -12.95 -1.04
CA LYS A 115 6.22 -13.54 -0.83
C LYS A 115 5.38 -13.63 -2.11
N GLY A 116 5.92 -13.15 -3.22
CA GLY A 116 5.26 -12.98 -4.51
C GLY A 116 4.12 -11.98 -4.46
N LEU A 117 4.22 -10.97 -3.60
CA LEU A 117 3.39 -9.77 -3.57
C LEU A 117 4.16 -8.62 -4.22
N LYS A 118 3.50 -7.48 -4.43
CA LYS A 118 4.06 -6.24 -4.99
C LYS A 118 3.96 -5.11 -3.97
N LEU A 119 4.90 -4.18 -3.99
CA LEU A 119 4.95 -3.05 -3.07
C LEU A 119 4.50 -1.75 -3.76
N GLY A 120 3.51 -1.09 -3.19
CA GLY A 120 3.12 0.27 -3.55
C GLY A 120 3.62 1.31 -2.56
N ILE A 121 3.87 2.54 -3.02
CA ILE A 121 4.26 3.67 -2.18
C ILE A 121 3.46 4.93 -2.50
N TYR A 122 3.27 5.79 -1.51
CA TYR A 122 2.60 7.07 -1.66
C TYR A 122 3.59 8.21 -1.95
N ALA A 123 3.23 9.12 -2.85
CA ALA A 123 3.89 10.40 -3.05
C ALA A 123 2.86 11.51 -3.28
N ASP A 124 3.30 12.77 -3.24
CA ASP A 124 2.46 13.91 -3.57
C ASP A 124 3.06 14.74 -4.72
N ILE A 125 2.22 15.13 -5.66
CA ILE A 125 2.57 15.89 -6.86
C ILE A 125 3.10 17.27 -6.50
N GLY A 126 2.59 17.90 -5.44
CA GLY A 126 3.00 19.24 -5.05
C GLY A 126 4.23 19.26 -4.15
N THR A 127 4.42 20.37 -3.44
CA THR A 127 5.63 20.58 -2.62
C THR A 127 5.62 19.76 -1.33
N SER A 128 4.46 19.30 -0.87
CA SER A 128 4.34 18.58 0.40
C SER A 128 3.17 17.62 0.42
N THR A 129 3.32 16.49 1.12
CA THR A 129 2.27 15.48 1.30
C THR A 129 1.13 15.95 2.20
N CYS A 130 0.05 15.16 2.29
CA CYS A 130 -1.07 15.38 3.21
C CYS A 130 -0.66 15.44 4.69
N ALA A 131 0.39 14.73 5.08
CA ALA A 131 0.94 14.74 6.43
C ALA A 131 2.11 15.74 6.61
N GLY A 132 2.43 16.55 5.58
CA GLY A 132 3.44 17.61 5.68
C GLY A 132 4.88 17.13 5.47
N TYR A 133 5.06 16.02 4.77
CA TYR A 133 6.38 15.53 4.35
C TYR A 133 6.77 16.08 2.96
N PRO A 134 8.04 15.95 2.53
CA PRO A 134 8.46 16.43 1.21
C PRO A 134 7.64 15.80 0.08
N GLY A 135 7.05 16.63 -0.78
CA GLY A 135 6.40 16.22 -2.03
C GLY A 135 7.36 16.24 -3.21
N SER A 136 6.90 15.84 -4.39
CA SER A 136 7.72 15.57 -5.58
C SER A 136 7.79 16.73 -6.57
N LEU A 137 7.11 17.87 -6.34
CA LEU A 137 7.19 19.02 -7.24
C LEU A 137 8.65 19.50 -7.39
N GLY A 138 9.15 19.48 -8.64
CA GLY A 138 10.53 19.83 -8.97
C GLY A 138 11.54 18.69 -8.80
N TYR A 139 11.10 17.50 -8.39
CA TYR A 139 11.95 16.33 -8.15
C TYR A 139 11.43 15.06 -8.84
N TYR A 140 10.47 15.15 -9.76
CA TYR A 140 9.79 13.98 -10.35
C TYR A 140 10.74 12.91 -10.89
N ASP A 141 11.75 13.30 -11.69
CA ASP A 141 12.70 12.34 -12.27
C ASP A 141 13.55 11.65 -11.19
N ILE A 142 13.99 12.40 -10.18
CA ILE A 142 14.81 11.90 -9.07
C ILE A 142 13.96 10.97 -8.18
N ASP A 143 12.71 11.33 -7.93
CA ASP A 143 11.79 10.56 -7.10
C ASP A 143 11.35 9.27 -7.82
N ALA A 144 10.99 9.35 -9.10
CA ALA A 144 10.68 8.18 -9.93
C ALA A 144 11.86 7.20 -9.98
N LYS A 145 13.10 7.71 -10.20
CA LYS A 145 14.30 6.88 -10.13
C LYS A 145 14.52 6.29 -8.74
N THR A 146 14.29 7.07 -7.68
CA THR A 146 14.44 6.59 -6.31
C THR A 146 13.47 5.45 -6.00
N PHE A 147 12.21 5.54 -6.44
CA PHE A 147 11.22 4.48 -6.27
C PHE A 147 11.58 3.22 -7.07
N ALA A 148 12.02 3.40 -8.32
CA ALA A 148 12.48 2.28 -9.16
C ALA A 148 13.71 1.57 -8.55
N ASP A 149 14.70 2.34 -8.07
CA ASP A 149 15.90 1.81 -7.41
C ASP A 149 15.57 1.05 -6.10
N TRP A 150 14.45 1.37 -5.45
CA TRP A 150 13.94 0.65 -4.29
C TRP A 150 13.05 -0.55 -4.63
N GLY A 151 12.70 -0.76 -5.90
CA GLY A 151 11.83 -1.88 -6.31
C GLY A 151 10.35 -1.66 -5.99
N VAL A 152 9.87 -0.41 -6.03
CA VAL A 152 8.44 -0.10 -5.91
C VAL A 152 7.72 -0.44 -7.21
N ASP A 153 6.58 -1.11 -7.12
CA ASP A 153 5.77 -1.56 -8.27
C ASP A 153 4.57 -0.66 -8.58
N LEU A 154 4.16 0.17 -7.63
CA LEU A 154 2.99 1.05 -7.75
C LEU A 154 3.21 2.38 -7.04
N LEU A 155 2.94 3.49 -7.73
CA LEU A 155 2.94 4.82 -7.13
C LEU A 155 1.50 5.29 -6.90
N LYS A 156 1.14 5.56 -5.64
CA LYS A 156 -0.09 6.24 -5.26
C LYS A 156 0.19 7.74 -5.21
N PHE A 157 -0.15 8.44 -6.29
CA PHE A 157 0.18 9.86 -6.43
C PHE A 157 -1.00 10.77 -6.05
N TYR A 158 -0.86 11.55 -4.99
CA TYR A 158 -1.87 12.52 -4.54
C TYR A 158 -1.50 13.94 -4.93
N ARG A 159 -2.44 14.86 -4.80
CA ARG A 159 -2.19 16.26 -5.11
C ARG A 159 -2.55 17.15 -3.94
N ARG A 160 -1.52 17.80 -3.37
CA ARG A 160 -1.63 18.86 -2.38
C ARG A 160 -0.57 19.94 -2.66
N PHE A 161 -0.90 21.21 -2.45
CA PHE A 161 0.04 22.34 -2.60
C PHE A 161 0.73 22.42 -3.97
N MET A 162 -0.06 22.47 -5.05
CA MET A 162 0.45 22.90 -6.37
C MET A 162 0.24 24.41 -6.54
N PRO A 163 1.29 25.18 -6.91
CA PRO A 163 1.19 26.63 -7.06
C PRO A 163 0.51 27.09 -8.36
N ASP A 164 0.41 26.24 -9.40
CA ASP A 164 -0.24 26.58 -10.68
C ASP A 164 -0.94 25.36 -11.33
N TRP A 165 -2.12 25.60 -11.91
CA TRP A 165 -3.01 24.60 -12.53
C TRP A 165 -2.60 24.22 -13.97
N HIS A 166 -1.77 25.03 -14.61
CA HIS A 166 -1.40 24.81 -16.01
C HIS A 166 -0.29 23.78 -16.22
N GLN A 167 0.33 23.28 -15.14
CA GLN A 167 1.42 22.31 -15.22
C GLN A 167 0.95 20.85 -15.36
N LEU A 168 -0.34 20.58 -15.18
CA LEU A 168 -0.95 19.28 -15.45
C LEU A 168 -2.29 19.52 -16.16
N GLY A 169 -2.45 18.90 -17.32
CA GLY A 169 -3.72 18.92 -18.04
C GLY A 169 -4.90 18.64 -17.09
N GLU A 170 -5.90 19.52 -17.14
CA GLU A 170 -7.20 19.50 -16.45
C GLU A 170 -7.34 18.52 -15.26
N GLY A 171 -6.86 18.91 -14.06
CA GLY A 171 -7.22 18.23 -12.82
C GLY A 171 -7.93 19.17 -11.85
N ARG A 172 -9.19 18.92 -11.47
CA ARG A 172 -9.94 19.69 -10.46
C ARG A 172 -9.46 19.39 -9.04
N SER A 173 -9.24 20.41 -8.20
CA SER A 173 -8.94 20.39 -6.75
C SER A 173 -9.81 19.42 -5.96
N ILE A 174 -9.27 18.30 -5.46
CA ILE A 174 -9.96 17.46 -4.47
C ILE A 174 -8.97 16.69 -3.57
N CYS A 175 -9.06 16.86 -2.24
CA CYS A 175 -8.63 15.86 -1.25
C CYS A 175 -9.60 14.66 -1.23
N LYS A 176 -9.95 14.13 -2.41
CA LYS A 176 -10.64 12.85 -2.58
C LYS A 176 -9.95 12.13 -3.74
N SER A 177 -9.54 10.91 -3.43
CA SER A 177 -9.03 9.88 -4.32
C SER A 177 -9.27 10.10 -5.82
N GLN A 178 -8.28 10.68 -6.49
CA GLN A 178 -7.98 10.29 -7.87
C GLN A 178 -6.64 9.57 -7.79
N GLN A 179 -6.72 8.24 -7.79
CA GLN A 179 -5.56 7.39 -7.93
C GLN A 179 -5.08 7.54 -9.38
N TYR A 180 -3.96 8.22 -9.59
CA TYR A 180 -3.16 8.00 -10.78
C TYR A 180 -2.31 6.76 -10.48
N THR A 181 -2.66 5.63 -11.10
CA THR A 181 -1.92 4.38 -11.00
C THR A 181 -1.05 4.23 -12.25
N ASP A 182 0.09 4.90 -12.26
CA ASP A 182 1.11 4.61 -13.27
C ASP A 182 1.85 3.35 -12.87
N ARG A 183 1.78 2.32 -13.72
CA ARG A 183 2.62 1.12 -13.63
C ARG A 183 3.90 1.41 -14.39
N PHE A 184 5.04 1.29 -13.70
CA PHE A 184 6.37 1.37 -14.33
C PHE A 184 6.67 0.10 -15.13
#